data_AF-A0A380GY16-F1
#
_entry.id   AF-A0A380GY16-F1
#
_cell.length_a   1.000
_cell.length_b   1.000
_cell.length_c   1.000
_cell.angle_alpha   90.00
_cell.angle_beta   90.00
_cell.angle_gamma   90.00
#
_symmetry.space_group_name_H-M   'P 1'
#
loop_
_entity.id
_entity.type
_entity.pdbx_description
1 polymer ?
#
loop_
_entity_poly.entity_id
_entity_poly.type
_entity_poly.pdbx_seq_one_letter_code
_entity_poly.pdbx_strand_id
1 'polypeptide(L)'
;MDTYKQDKGIFIVDECHLTQFGDMHCLIKQHFQNAQYFGFTGTPRFEENKSQDGRATADIFDTCLHHYLIKDAIRDHNVLGFSVEYYQTFNAHETMDEAYIEKINNSEIWMADERI
;
A
#
# COMPACT_ATOMS: atom_id res chain seq x y z
N MET A 1 -13.79 6.37 27.76
CA MET A 1 -12.34 6.28 27.48
C MET A 1 -11.52 7.33 28.23
N ASP A 2 -12.15 8.33 28.87
CA ASP A 2 -11.44 9.37 29.63
C ASP A 2 -10.66 8.85 30.83
N THR A 3 -11.05 7.68 31.37
CA THR A 3 -10.35 7.03 32.48
C THR A 3 -8.89 6.74 32.17
N TYR A 4 -8.57 6.40 30.92
CA TYR A 4 -7.22 6.00 30.50
C TYR A 4 -6.41 7.14 29.90
N LYS A 5 -6.93 8.38 29.96
CA LYS A 5 -6.35 9.55 29.28
C LYS A 5 -4.93 9.87 29.75
N GLN A 6 -4.69 9.70 31.05
CA GLN A 6 -3.42 9.99 31.71
C GLN A 6 -2.57 8.73 31.94
N ASP A 7 -3.08 7.55 31.60
CA ASP A 7 -2.35 6.31 31.80
C ASP A 7 -1.24 6.16 30.77
N LYS A 8 -0.18 5.44 31.16
CA LYS A 8 0.89 5.08 30.25
C LYS A 8 0.38 4.02 29.27
N GLY A 9 0.35 4.35 27.98
CA GLY A 9 -0.17 3.48 26.93
C GLY A 9 0.86 3.18 25.85
N ILE A 10 0.75 2.01 25.23
CA ILE A 10 1.49 1.65 24.04
C ILE A 10 0.47 1.30 22.95
N PHE A 11 0.56 1.98 21.81
CA PHE A 11 -0.21 1.68 20.62
C PHE A 11 0.69 1.00 19.61
N ILE A 12 0.30 -0.19 19.18
CA ILE A 12 0.93 -0.93 18.09
C ILE A 12 -0.04 -0.88 16.92
N VAL A 13 0.41 -0.35 15.79
CA VAL A 13 -0.40 -0.11 14.61
C VAL A 13 0.15 -0.95 13.48
N ASP A 14 -0.68 -1.85 12.98
CA ASP A 14 -0.38 -2.66 11.80
C ASP A 14 -0.79 -1.92 10.52
N GLU A 15 -0.10 -2.20 9.42
CA GLU A 15 -0.28 -1.59 8.10
C GLU A 15 -0.42 -0.05 8.12
N CYS A 16 0.51 0.62 8.80
CA CYS A 16 0.43 2.05 9.10
C CYS A 16 0.76 3.00 7.91
N HIS A 17 0.43 2.59 6.69
CA HIS A 17 0.68 3.34 5.43
C HIS A 17 -0.52 4.16 4.93
N LEU A 18 -1.70 4.02 5.55
CA LEU A 18 -2.96 4.52 5.01
C LEU A 18 -3.27 5.99 5.34
N THR A 19 -3.82 6.69 4.37
CA THR A 19 -4.42 8.04 4.43
C THR A 19 -5.47 8.20 5.53
N GLN A 20 -6.22 7.14 5.88
CA GLN A 20 -7.19 7.17 6.99
C GLN A 20 -6.55 7.32 8.36
N PHE A 21 -5.25 7.03 8.49
CA PHE A 21 -4.55 7.20 9.74
C PHE A 21 -4.42 8.67 10.11
N GLY A 22 -4.57 9.60 9.17
CA GLY A 22 -4.40 11.02 9.39
C GLY A 22 -5.22 11.60 10.54
N ASP A 23 -6.55 11.61 10.37
CA ASP A 23 -7.46 12.26 11.32
C ASP A 23 -7.64 11.41 12.59
N MET A 24 -7.73 10.09 12.43
CA MET A 24 -7.84 9.15 13.54
C MET A 24 -6.61 9.16 14.45
N HIS A 25 -5.40 9.18 13.88
CA HIS A 25 -4.18 9.28 14.68
C HIS A 25 -4.10 10.60 15.42
N CYS A 26 -4.46 11.72 14.76
CA CYS A 26 -4.53 13.02 15.42
C CYS A 26 -5.47 12.99 16.62
N LEU A 27 -6.67 12.41 16.47
CA LEU A 27 -7.64 12.29 17.56
C LEU A 27 -7.14 11.40 18.70
N ILE A 28 -6.58 10.23 18.38
CA ILE A 28 -6.04 9.30 19.39
C ILE A 28 -4.86 9.94 20.12
N LYS A 29 -3.95 10.62 19.42
CA LYS A 29 -2.79 11.30 20.00
C LYS A 29 -3.18 12.51 20.86
N GLN A 30 -4.24 13.23 20.48
CA GLN A 30 -4.80 14.31 21.31
C GLN A 30 -5.49 13.77 22.56
N HIS A 31 -6.12 12.60 22.47
CA HIS A 31 -6.82 11.99 23.60
C HIS A 31 -5.85 11.39 24.61
N PHE A 32 -4.93 10.51 24.20
CA PHE A 32 -4.03 9.81 25.10
C PHE A 32 -2.71 10.57 25.30
N GLN A 33 -2.55 11.22 26.47
CA GLN A 33 -1.45 12.16 26.71
C GLN A 33 -0.12 11.49 27.03
N ASN A 34 -0.15 10.25 27.54
CA ASN A 34 1.03 9.50 27.96
C ASN A 34 1.22 8.22 27.13
N ALA A 35 1.01 8.32 25.81
CA ALA A 35 1.07 7.20 24.89
C ALA A 35 2.33 7.20 24.00
N GLN A 36 2.87 6.01 23.72
CA GLN A 36 3.87 5.77 22.68
C GLN A 36 3.26 4.99 21.52
N TYR A 37 3.73 5.26 20.30
CA TYR A 37 3.18 4.69 19.07
C TYR A 37 4.26 3.95 18.31
N PHE A 38 3.99 2.70 17.95
CA PHE A 38 4.82 1.87 17.09
C PHE A 38 4.02 1.47 15.85
N GLY A 39 4.61 1.69 14.68
CA GLY A 39 4.00 1.37 13.39
C GLY A 39 4.74 0.23 12.70
N PHE A 40 3.99 -0.73 12.18
CA PHE A 40 4.48 -1.77 11.28
C PHE A 40 3.84 -1.55 9.91
N THR A 41 4.64 -1.64 8.86
CA THR A 41 4.14 -1.58 7.48
C THR A 41 5.10 -2.25 6.53
N GLY A 42 4.58 -3.00 5.56
CA GLY A 42 5.36 -3.52 4.44
C GLY A 42 5.60 -2.47 3.35
N THR A 43 4.85 -1.37 3.35
CA THR A 43 4.83 -0.37 2.28
C THR A 43 4.93 1.06 2.84
N PRO A 44 6.09 1.43 3.43
CA PRO A 44 6.27 2.78 3.97
C PRO A 44 6.13 3.85 2.88
N ARG A 45 5.51 4.97 3.23
CA ARG A 45 5.45 6.19 2.41
C ARG A 45 6.69 7.02 2.71
N PHE A 46 7.38 7.43 1.68
CA PHE A 46 8.53 8.32 1.67
C PHE A 46 8.13 9.71 1.18
N GLU A 47 9.05 10.66 1.30
CA GLU A 47 8.85 12.04 0.87
C GLU A 47 8.52 12.15 -0.64
N GLU A 48 9.04 11.22 -1.44
CA GLU A 48 8.83 11.15 -2.88
C GLU A 48 7.45 10.62 -3.27
N ASN A 49 6.79 9.84 -2.40
CA ASN A 49 5.49 9.23 -2.66
C ASN A 49 4.47 9.55 -1.54
N LYS A 50 4.50 10.78 -1.03
CA LYS A 50 3.61 11.28 0.03
C LYS A 50 2.14 10.88 -0.17
N SER A 51 1.42 10.74 0.94
CA SER A 51 -0.03 10.52 0.93
C SER A 51 -0.76 11.66 0.23
N GLN A 52 -2.07 11.49 -0.05
CA GLN A 52 -2.91 12.60 -0.57
C GLN A 52 -2.82 13.85 0.32
N ASP A 53 -2.65 13.65 1.63
CA ASP A 53 -2.46 14.73 2.61
C ASP A 53 -1.00 15.24 2.74
N GLY A 54 -0.07 14.78 1.91
CA GLY A 54 1.31 15.27 1.89
C GLY A 54 2.25 14.71 2.97
N ARG A 55 1.87 13.64 3.68
CA ARG A 55 2.68 13.04 4.76
C ARG A 55 3.42 11.78 4.32
N ALA A 56 4.64 11.61 4.82
CA ALA A 56 5.40 10.36 4.81
C ALA A 56 5.14 9.55 6.09
N THR A 57 5.49 8.26 6.09
CA THR A 57 5.38 7.41 7.30
C THR A 57 6.27 7.93 8.42
N ALA A 58 7.42 8.52 8.08
CA ALA A 58 8.33 9.17 9.03
C ALA A 58 7.68 10.39 9.73
N ASP A 59 6.78 11.12 9.08
CA ASP A 59 6.08 12.25 9.72
C ASP A 59 5.14 11.81 10.84
N ILE A 60 4.72 10.54 10.82
CA ILE A 60 3.74 9.98 11.76
C ILE A 60 4.45 9.24 12.90
N PHE A 61 5.45 8.41 12.57
CA PHE A 61 6.13 7.52 13.50
C PHE A 61 7.59 7.89 13.77
N ASP A 62 8.05 9.02 13.23
CA ASP A 62 9.41 9.55 13.40
C ASP A 62 10.45 8.62 12.76
N THR A 63 11.24 7.93 13.58
CA THR A 63 12.43 7.21 13.15
C THR A 63 12.12 5.73 12.85
N CYS A 64 12.58 5.24 11.70
CA CYS A 64 12.56 3.81 11.41
C CYS A 64 13.52 3.06 12.35
N LEU A 65 12.96 2.27 13.27
CA LEU A 65 13.74 1.51 14.25
C LEU A 65 14.45 0.30 13.64
N HIS A 66 13.80 -0.36 12.67
CA HIS A 66 14.30 -1.56 12.01
C HIS A 66 13.55 -1.78 10.69
N HIS A 67 14.20 -2.43 9.73
CA HIS A 67 13.56 -2.90 8.50
C HIS A 67 13.96 -4.34 8.19
N TYR A 68 13.01 -5.11 7.66
CA TYR A 68 13.24 -6.43 7.07
C TYR A 68 12.61 -6.42 5.69
N LEU A 69 13.45 -6.38 4.65
CA LEU A 69 13.00 -6.12 3.29
C LEU A 69 12.55 -7.40 2.61
N ILE A 70 11.71 -7.28 1.58
CA ILE A 70 11.24 -8.44 0.82
C ILE A 70 12.38 -9.24 0.19
N LYS A 71 13.50 -8.59 -0.17
CA LYS A 71 14.72 -9.27 -0.65
C LYS A 71 15.35 -10.17 0.42
N ASP A 72 15.31 -9.75 1.68
CA ASP A 72 15.82 -10.53 2.81
C ASP A 72 14.87 -11.69 3.10
N ALA A 73 13.57 -11.43 3.09
CA ALA A 73 12.54 -12.44 3.27
C ALA A 73 12.60 -13.56 2.20
N ILE A 74 12.87 -13.20 0.94
CA ILE A 74 13.08 -14.16 -0.15
C ILE A 74 14.39 -14.94 0.04
N ARG A 75 15.49 -14.24 0.39
CA ARG A 75 16.80 -14.88 0.64
C ARG A 75 16.72 -15.91 1.77
N ASP A 76 15.99 -15.60 2.82
CA ASP A 76 15.88 -16.44 4.01
C ASP A 76 14.80 -17.53 3.85
N HIS A 77 14.20 -17.65 2.66
CA HIS A 77 13.12 -18.60 2.34
C HIS A 77 11.85 -18.46 3.19
N ASN A 78 11.61 -17.29 3.78
CA ASN A 78 10.41 -16.97 4.54
C ASN A 78 9.26 -16.49 3.62
N VAL A 79 9.59 -15.96 2.45
CA VAL A 79 8.64 -15.45 1.44
C VAL A 79 9.01 -16.00 0.06
N LEU A 80 8.01 -16.31 -0.75
CA LEU A 80 8.21 -16.80 -2.12
C LEU A 80 8.64 -15.65 -3.06
N GLY A 81 9.43 -16.00 -4.08
CA GLY A 81 9.74 -15.09 -5.17
C GLY A 81 8.53 -14.82 -6.07
N PHE A 82 8.62 -13.76 -6.87
CA PHE A 82 7.58 -13.40 -7.85
C PHE A 82 7.95 -13.92 -9.24
N SER A 83 7.00 -14.52 -9.96
CA SER A 83 7.06 -14.67 -11.42
C SER A 83 6.24 -13.54 -12.04
N VAL A 84 6.91 -12.58 -12.68
CA VAL A 84 6.25 -11.44 -13.33
C VAL A 84 6.29 -11.67 -14.83
N GLU A 85 5.14 -12.01 -15.41
CA GLU A 85 4.97 -12.25 -16.83
C GLU A 85 4.04 -11.17 -17.42
N TYR A 86 4.44 -10.60 -18.56
CA TYR A 86 3.63 -9.63 -19.28
C TYR A 86 3.08 -10.29 -20.54
N TYR A 87 1.79 -10.60 -20.54
CA TYR A 87 1.09 -11.13 -21.71
C TYR A 87 0.60 -9.96 -22.57
N GLN A 88 1.36 -9.63 -23.61
CA GLN A 88 0.95 -8.64 -24.59
C GLN A 88 0.04 -9.29 -25.63
N THR A 89 -1.28 -9.17 -25.46
CA THR A 89 -2.27 -9.74 -26.39
C THR A 89 -2.47 -8.92 -27.67
N PHE A 90 -1.94 -7.69 -27.75
CA PHE A 90 -2.10 -6.81 -28.92
C PHE A 90 -0.79 -6.06 -29.23
N ASN A 91 -0.39 -6.04 -30.51
CA ASN A 91 0.72 -5.23 -30.99
C ASN A 91 0.20 -3.84 -31.36
N ALA A 92 0.54 -2.81 -30.58
CA ALA A 92 0.14 -1.42 -30.84
C ALA A 92 0.73 -0.83 -32.14
N HIS A 93 1.59 -1.59 -32.85
CA HIS A 93 2.16 -1.20 -34.14
C HIS A 93 1.33 -1.70 -35.33
N GLU A 94 0.32 -2.54 -35.10
CA GLU A 94 -0.72 -2.78 -36.09
C GLU A 94 -1.68 -1.61 -36.04
N THR A 95 -1.86 -0.91 -37.16
CA THR A 95 -2.96 0.05 -37.34
C THR A 95 -4.27 -0.70 -37.16
N MET A 96 -4.76 -0.75 -35.92
CA MET A 96 -6.02 -1.35 -35.57
C MET A 96 -7.11 -0.43 -36.11
N ASP A 97 -7.97 -0.99 -36.96
CA ASP A 97 -9.15 -0.31 -37.50
C ASP A 97 -9.97 0.25 -36.32
N GLU A 98 -10.36 1.52 -36.34
CA GLU A 98 -11.06 2.17 -35.22
C GLU A 98 -12.36 1.40 -34.86
N ALA A 99 -12.98 0.77 -35.86
CA ALA A 99 -14.14 -0.12 -35.69
C ALA A 99 -13.84 -1.42 -34.91
N TYR A 100 -12.59 -1.88 -34.88
CA TYR A 100 -12.16 -3.03 -34.06
C TYR A 100 -11.94 -2.60 -32.60
N ILE A 101 -11.35 -1.42 -32.38
CA ILE A 101 -11.12 -0.87 -31.03
C ILE A 101 -12.44 -0.68 -30.28
N GLU A 102 -13.49 -0.20 -30.96
CA GLU A 102 -14.82 -0.02 -30.36
C GLU A 102 -15.43 -1.35 -29.90
N LYS A 103 -15.08 -2.47 -30.56
CA LYS A 103 -15.58 -3.80 -30.21
C LYS A 103 -14.86 -4.45 -29.02
N ILE A 104 -13.70 -3.94 -28.60
CA ILE A 104 -12.93 -4.47 -27.45
C ILE A 104 -13.74 -4.40 -26.15
N ASN A 105 -14.67 -3.44 -26.04
CA ASN A 105 -15.57 -3.31 -24.89
C ASN A 105 -16.75 -4.30 -24.90
N ASN A 106 -16.90 -5.16 -25.92
CA ASN A 106 -17.94 -6.16 -25.94
C ASN A 106 -17.53 -7.40 -25.15
N SER A 107 -18.45 -7.89 -24.31
CA SER A 107 -18.27 -9.08 -23.48
C SER A 107 -17.88 -10.33 -24.27
N GLU A 108 -18.26 -10.40 -25.56
CA GLU A 108 -17.89 -11.50 -26.46
C GLU A 108 -16.38 -11.64 -26.68
N ILE A 109 -15.65 -10.53 -26.79
CA ILE A 109 -14.18 -10.57 -26.99
C ILE A 109 -13.47 -10.92 -25.67
N TRP A 110 -14.00 -10.47 -24.53
CA TRP A 110 -13.46 -10.83 -23.21
C TRP A 110 -13.57 -12.33 -22.91
N MET A 111 -14.58 -12.99 -23.46
CA MET A 111 -14.92 -14.41 -23.21
C MET A 111 -14.46 -15.34 -24.35
N ALA A 112 -13.66 -14.86 -25.31
CA ALA A 112 -13.19 -15.67 -26.42
C ALA A 112 -12.07 -16.63 -25.98
N ASP A 113 -12.23 -17.92 -26.33
CA ASP A 113 -11.29 -19.00 -25.94
C ASP A 113 -9.87 -18.82 -26.51
N GLU A 114 -9.72 -18.11 -27.64
CA GLU A 114 -8.42 -17.82 -28.28
C GLU A 114 -7.51 -16.87 -27.50
N ARG A 115 -7.96 -16.35 -26.35
CA ARG A 115 -7.16 -15.47 -25.48
C ARG A 115 -6.17 -16.25 -24.58
N ILE A 116 -6.39 -17.55 -24.36
CA ILE A 116 -5.56 -18.40 -23.49
C ILE A 116 -4.44 -19.08 -24.27
#